data_AF-S9Q783-F1
#
_entry.id   AF-S9Q783-F1
#
_cell.length_a   1.000
_cell.length_b   1.000
_cell.length_c   1.000
_cell.angle_alpha   90.00
_cell.angle_beta   90.00
_cell.angle_gamma   90.00
#
_symmetry.space_group_name_H-M   'P 1'
#
loop_
_entity.id
_entity.type
_entity.pdbx_description
1 polymer ?
#
loop_
_entity_poly.entity_id
_entity_poly.type
_entity_poly.pdbx_seq_one_letter_code
_entity_poly.pdbx_strand_id
1 'polypeptide(L)'
;MIPEPPALADPCADATGPGTYKGYTCGGSTHFITTERISCQDARRKCTRKAEANPGTSFYCTWNDRLVYREEVDAGACNPLVCQISSGTGTYRGYICGSHNFITTNNTPCQDALDNCALNAANNPNRSFVCTWNGTEVFRRELLPGSCDGLP
;
A
#
# COMPACT_ATOMS: atom_id res chain seq x y z
N MET A 1 1.57 17.43 18.03
CA MET A 1 1.66 17.51 16.56
C MET A 1 2.29 16.20 16.10
N ILE A 2 1.49 15.30 15.54
CA ILE A 2 2.00 14.05 14.95
C ILE A 2 2.56 14.46 13.58
N PRO A 3 3.81 14.10 13.23
CA PRO A 3 4.33 14.40 11.90
C PRO A 3 3.46 13.69 10.87
N GLU A 4 2.95 14.45 9.89
CA GLU A 4 2.27 13.86 8.74
C GLU A 4 3.21 12.84 8.09
N PRO A 5 2.73 11.64 7.75
CA PRO A 5 3.50 10.70 6.95
C PRO A 5 4.02 11.43 5.71
N PRO A 6 5.25 11.17 5.24
CA PRO A 6 5.78 11.83 4.06
C PRO A 6 4.77 11.72 2.93
N ALA A 7 4.32 12.87 2.42
CA ALA A 7 3.37 12.93 1.33
C ALA A 7 3.94 12.10 0.17
N LEU A 8 3.30 10.96 -0.12
CA LEU A 8 3.62 10.17 -1.30
C LEU A 8 3.64 11.15 -2.48
N ALA A 9 4.79 11.21 -3.18
CA ALA A 9 4.96 12.06 -4.35
C ALA A 9 3.71 11.95 -5.24
N ASP A 10 3.17 13.07 -5.72
CA ASP A 10 1.88 13.06 -6.43
C ASP A 10 1.89 11.98 -7.51
N PRO A 11 1.08 10.91 -7.36
CA PRO A 11 1.14 9.77 -8.25
C PRO A 11 0.69 10.13 -9.68
N CYS A 12 0.14 11.33 -9.87
CA CYS A 12 -0.26 11.84 -11.18
C CYS A 12 0.67 12.92 -11.76
N ALA A 13 1.80 13.25 -11.12
CA ALA A 13 2.66 14.37 -11.54
C ALA A 13 3.12 14.30 -13.01
N ASP A 14 3.55 13.11 -13.46
CA ASP A 14 4.05 12.87 -14.82
C ASP A 14 3.02 12.17 -15.73
N ALA A 15 1.77 12.06 -15.29
CA ALA A 15 0.76 11.32 -16.02
C ALA A 15 0.17 12.15 -17.17
N THR A 16 0.41 11.73 -18.40
CA THR A 16 -0.13 12.38 -19.61
C THR A 16 -1.14 11.48 -20.33
N GLY A 17 -2.16 12.10 -20.93
CA GLY A 17 -3.14 11.40 -21.76
C GLY A 17 -4.18 10.62 -20.96
N PRO A 18 -5.12 9.95 -21.66
CA PRO A 18 -6.13 9.12 -21.04
C PRO A 18 -5.58 7.72 -20.72
N GLY A 19 -6.15 7.07 -19.71
CA GLY A 19 -5.78 5.72 -19.30
C GLY A 19 -6.96 4.97 -18.68
N THR A 20 -6.64 3.84 -18.04
CA THR A 20 -7.62 2.95 -17.43
C THR A 20 -7.56 3.04 -15.92
N TYR A 21 -8.64 3.53 -15.32
CA TYR A 21 -8.88 3.56 -13.89
C TYR A 21 -9.47 2.22 -13.42
N LYS A 22 -8.95 1.66 -12.33
CA LYS A 22 -9.53 0.51 -11.64
C LYS A 22 -9.64 0.81 -10.14
N GLY A 23 -10.74 0.43 -9.52
CA GLY A 23 -10.98 0.64 -8.09
C GLY A 23 -11.30 -0.65 -7.36
N TYR A 24 -10.80 -0.77 -6.13
CA TYR A 24 -10.89 -1.98 -5.32
C TYR A 24 -11.10 -1.68 -3.83
N THR A 25 -11.83 -2.55 -3.14
CA THR A 25 -11.85 -2.58 -1.66
C THR A 25 -10.72 -3.45 -1.14
N CYS A 26 -10.10 -3.02 -0.05
CA CYS A 26 -9.03 -3.77 0.59
C CYS A 26 -9.58 -4.80 1.60
N GLY A 27 -8.77 -5.76 2.03
CA GLY A 27 -9.21 -6.89 2.88
C GLY A 27 -9.89 -8.05 2.14
N GLY A 28 -10.45 -7.81 0.95
CA GLY A 28 -10.97 -8.85 0.04
C GLY A 28 -10.56 -8.66 -1.43
N SER A 29 -9.73 -7.65 -1.71
CA SER A 29 -9.26 -7.27 -3.06
C SER A 29 -10.38 -7.18 -4.09
N THR A 30 -11.58 -6.77 -3.67
CA THR A 30 -12.77 -6.86 -4.51
C THR A 30 -12.79 -5.70 -5.48
N HIS A 31 -12.63 -6.00 -6.76
CA HIS A 31 -12.74 -5.04 -7.84
C HIS A 31 -14.18 -4.51 -7.95
N PHE A 32 -14.35 -3.19 -7.86
CA PHE A 32 -15.67 -2.57 -7.92
C PHE A 32 -15.89 -1.67 -9.14
N ILE A 33 -14.85 -1.27 -9.87
CA ILE A 33 -15.00 -0.42 -11.06
C ILE A 33 -13.81 -0.49 -12.01
N THR A 34 -14.10 -0.53 -13.31
CA THR A 34 -13.17 -0.15 -14.39
C THR A 34 -13.73 1.07 -15.10
N THR A 35 -12.90 2.05 -15.41
CA THR A 35 -13.26 3.16 -16.31
C THR A 35 -12.11 3.46 -17.24
N GLU A 36 -12.36 3.34 -18.53
CA GLU A 36 -11.37 3.65 -19.56
C GLU A 36 -11.44 5.11 -19.98
N ARG A 37 -10.40 5.56 -20.67
CA ARG A 37 -10.28 6.87 -21.30
C ARG A 37 -10.42 8.05 -20.33
N ILE A 38 -9.84 7.92 -19.14
CA ILE A 38 -9.90 8.93 -18.07
C ILE A 38 -8.51 9.45 -17.72
N SER A 39 -8.40 10.71 -17.29
CA SER A 39 -7.13 11.27 -16.80
C SER A 39 -6.74 10.69 -15.43
N CYS A 40 -5.45 10.71 -15.09
CA CYS A 40 -4.97 10.27 -13.76
C CYS A 40 -5.61 11.08 -12.62
N GLN A 41 -5.72 12.40 -12.78
CA GLN A 41 -6.33 13.27 -11.77
C GLN A 41 -7.82 12.96 -11.58
N ASP A 42 -8.55 12.68 -12.65
CA ASP A 42 -9.97 12.30 -12.55
C ASP A 42 -10.14 10.91 -11.91
N ALA A 43 -9.24 9.97 -12.21
CA ALA A 43 -9.20 8.65 -11.57
C ALA A 43 -8.98 8.78 -10.05
N ARG A 44 -7.98 9.58 -9.63
CA ARG A 44 -7.72 9.89 -8.22
C ARG A 44 -8.95 10.51 -7.56
N ARG A 45 -9.53 11.57 -8.15
CA ARG A 45 -10.71 12.26 -7.62
C ARG A 45 -11.92 11.33 -7.48
N LYS A 46 -12.15 10.45 -8.46
CA LYS A 46 -13.22 9.44 -8.38
C LYS A 46 -13.01 8.47 -7.22
N CYS A 47 -11.77 8.03 -7.02
CA CYS A 47 -11.44 7.13 -5.92
C CYS A 47 -11.65 7.80 -4.56
N THR A 48 -11.17 9.04 -4.39
CA THR A 48 -11.35 9.82 -3.15
C THR A 48 -12.83 9.97 -2.79
N ARG A 49 -13.68 10.38 -3.74
CA ARG A 49 -15.13 10.48 -3.51
C ARG A 49 -15.78 9.15 -3.11
N LYS A 50 -15.25 8.03 -3.60
CA LYS A 50 -15.75 6.70 -3.23
C LYS A 50 -15.34 6.33 -1.80
N ALA A 51 -14.10 6.62 -1.40
CA ALA A 51 -13.65 6.42 -0.03
C ALA A 51 -14.46 7.27 0.96
N GLU A 52 -14.64 8.57 0.66
CA GLU A 52 -15.46 9.50 1.47
C GLU A 52 -16.92 9.02 1.62
N ALA A 53 -17.49 8.41 0.59
CA ALA A 53 -18.85 7.89 0.61
C ALA A 53 -19.00 6.57 1.38
N ASN A 54 -17.89 5.89 1.73
CA ASN A 54 -17.89 4.59 2.41
C ASN A 54 -16.93 4.63 3.61
N PRO A 55 -17.24 5.48 4.62
CA PRO A 55 -16.40 5.58 5.80
C PRO A 55 -16.30 4.22 6.50
N GLY A 56 -15.09 3.84 6.89
CA GLY A 56 -14.84 2.54 7.51
C GLY A 56 -14.49 1.41 6.55
N THR A 57 -14.39 1.69 5.24
CA THR A 57 -13.85 0.74 4.26
C THR A 57 -12.49 1.21 3.76
N SER A 58 -11.52 0.28 3.71
CA SER A 58 -10.21 0.53 3.11
C SER A 58 -10.28 0.40 1.59
N PHE A 59 -9.64 1.30 0.85
CA PHE A 59 -9.69 1.38 -0.61
C PHE A 59 -8.32 1.57 -1.25
N TYR A 60 -8.16 1.03 -2.46
CA TYR A 60 -7.09 1.47 -3.35
C TYR A 60 -7.61 1.60 -4.78
N CYS A 61 -6.96 2.46 -5.55
CA CYS A 61 -7.23 2.62 -6.96
C CYS A 61 -5.97 2.77 -7.78
N THR A 62 -6.04 2.28 -9.02
CA THR A 62 -4.98 2.37 -10.00
C THR A 62 -5.40 3.15 -11.23
N TRP A 63 -4.42 3.72 -11.92
CA TRP A 63 -4.54 4.29 -13.25
C TRP A 63 -3.39 3.75 -14.11
N ASN A 64 -3.69 3.07 -15.22
CA ASN A 64 -2.70 2.33 -16.01
C ASN A 64 -1.80 1.46 -15.10
N ASP A 65 -2.44 0.75 -14.17
CA ASP A 65 -1.83 -0.13 -13.18
C ASP A 65 -0.86 0.57 -12.18
N ARG A 66 -0.72 1.90 -12.22
CA ARG A 66 -0.04 2.71 -11.20
C ARG A 66 -0.99 3.05 -10.05
N LEU A 67 -0.56 2.88 -8.79
CA LEU A 67 -1.32 3.32 -7.61
C LEU A 67 -1.52 4.85 -7.64
N VAL A 68 -2.77 5.30 -7.63
CA VAL A 68 -3.12 6.74 -7.63
C VAL A 68 -3.86 7.19 -6.37
N TYR A 69 -4.40 6.24 -5.61
CA TYR A 69 -5.08 6.51 -4.34
C TYR A 69 -5.00 5.26 -3.45
N ARG A 70 -4.79 5.47 -2.15
CA ARG A 70 -4.86 4.45 -1.10
C ARG A 70 -5.38 5.12 0.17
N GLU A 71 -6.34 4.47 0.81
CA GLU A 71 -6.84 4.84 2.13
C GLU A 71 -7.07 3.58 2.92
N GLU A 72 -6.56 3.54 4.14
CA GLU A 72 -6.64 2.39 5.03
C GLU A 72 -7.31 2.78 6.33
N VAL A 73 -8.46 2.14 6.60
CA VAL A 73 -9.13 2.18 7.89
C VAL A 73 -8.48 1.19 8.84
N ASP A 74 -8.22 -0.03 8.33
CA ASP A 74 -7.44 -1.05 9.03
C ASP A 74 -6.01 -1.01 8.51
N ALA A 75 -5.06 -0.84 9.44
CA ALA A 75 -3.66 -0.65 9.11
C ALA A 75 -3.12 -1.84 8.28
N GLY A 76 -2.70 -1.56 7.05
CA GLY A 76 -2.19 -2.56 6.13
C GLY A 76 -3.24 -3.37 5.37
N ALA A 77 -4.52 -2.99 5.36
CA ALA A 77 -5.55 -3.71 4.62
C ALA A 77 -5.27 -3.82 3.11
N CYS A 78 -4.62 -2.82 2.50
CA CYS A 78 -4.33 -2.75 1.06
C CYS A 78 -2.92 -3.28 0.73
N ASN A 79 -2.14 -3.69 1.72
CA ASN A 79 -0.76 -4.14 1.54
C ASN A 79 -0.59 -5.30 0.54
N PRO A 80 -1.43 -6.36 0.54
CA PRO A 80 -1.31 -7.44 -0.45
C PRO A 80 -1.44 -6.98 -1.90
N LEU A 81 -2.06 -5.83 -2.13
CA LEU A 81 -2.41 -5.34 -3.46
C LEU A 81 -1.28 -4.50 -4.07
N VAL A 82 -0.41 -3.94 -3.25
CA VAL A 82 0.77 -3.19 -3.71
C VAL A 82 1.65 -4.09 -4.58
N CYS A 83 1.86 -5.34 -4.17
CA CYS A 83 2.71 -6.25 -4.92
C CYS A 83 2.06 -6.87 -6.15
N GLN A 84 0.73 -6.92 -6.22
CA GLN A 84 0.03 -7.40 -7.42
C GLN A 84 0.17 -6.45 -8.61
N ILE A 85 0.33 -5.16 -8.35
CA ILE A 85 0.44 -4.13 -9.40
C ILE A 85 1.88 -3.63 -9.59
N SER A 86 2.80 -4.06 -8.74
CA SER A 86 4.21 -3.68 -8.83
C SER A 86 4.95 -4.63 -9.76
N SER A 87 5.75 -4.08 -10.67
CA SER A 87 6.61 -4.84 -11.58
C SER A 87 8.09 -4.55 -11.31
N GLY A 88 8.96 -5.45 -11.75
CA GLY A 88 10.40 -5.33 -11.56
C GLY A 88 10.88 -5.69 -10.14
N THR A 89 12.10 -5.26 -9.83
CA THR A 89 12.75 -5.52 -8.54
C THR A 89 13.02 -4.21 -7.78
N GLY A 90 13.11 -4.31 -6.46
CA GLY A 90 13.25 -3.15 -5.60
C GLY A 90 13.98 -3.45 -4.30
N THR A 91 13.99 -2.47 -3.40
CA THR A 91 14.57 -2.57 -2.07
C THR A 91 13.50 -2.96 -1.07
N TYR A 92 13.59 -4.19 -0.56
CA TYR A 92 12.79 -4.68 0.55
C TYR A 92 13.43 -4.29 1.88
N ARG A 93 12.64 -3.75 2.82
CA ARG A 93 13.04 -3.55 4.22
C ARG A 93 11.96 -4.07 5.15
N GLY A 94 12.36 -4.87 6.14
CA GLY A 94 11.47 -5.36 7.18
C GLY A 94 11.84 -4.81 8.55
N TYR A 95 10.82 -4.45 9.33
CA TYR A 95 10.93 -3.87 10.66
C TYR A 95 10.13 -4.67 11.67
N ILE A 96 10.73 -4.94 12.83
CA ILE A 96 10.00 -5.37 14.02
C ILE A 96 9.60 -4.10 14.76
N CYS A 97 8.31 -3.90 14.96
CA CYS A 97 7.81 -2.65 15.52
C CYS A 97 8.25 -2.45 16.98
N GLY A 98 8.57 -1.21 17.33
CA GLY A 98 9.17 -0.87 18.62
C GLY A 98 10.59 -1.41 18.83
N SER A 99 11.26 -1.90 17.77
CA SER A 99 12.58 -2.52 17.90
C SER A 99 13.58 -2.04 16.85
N HIS A 100 13.67 -2.68 15.68
CA HIS A 100 14.72 -2.43 14.70
C HIS A 100 14.32 -2.89 13.29
N ASN A 101 15.07 -2.42 12.29
CA ASN A 101 15.10 -3.03 10.96
C ASN A 101 15.80 -4.39 11.06
N PHE A 102 15.11 -5.48 10.74
CA PHE A 102 15.67 -6.83 10.82
C PHE A 102 16.19 -7.34 9.47
N ILE A 103 15.79 -6.71 8.37
CA ILE A 103 16.23 -7.09 7.02
C ILE A 103 16.22 -5.88 6.08
N THR A 104 17.23 -5.84 5.21
CA THR A 104 17.28 -4.99 4.02
C THR A 104 17.83 -5.83 2.88
N THR A 105 17.05 -5.99 1.81
CA THR A 105 17.43 -6.77 0.63
C THR A 105 17.16 -5.96 -0.62
N ASN A 106 18.15 -5.88 -1.51
CA ASN A 106 18.02 -5.21 -2.79
C ASN A 106 17.62 -6.21 -3.89
N ASN A 107 17.11 -5.69 -5.01
CA ASN A 107 16.75 -6.48 -6.19
C ASN A 107 15.73 -7.60 -5.90
N THR A 108 14.81 -7.37 -4.96
CA THR A 108 13.76 -8.31 -4.59
C THR A 108 12.47 -7.97 -5.35
N PRO A 109 11.78 -8.94 -5.99
CA PRO A 109 10.42 -8.75 -6.47
C PRO A 109 9.48 -8.31 -5.33
N CYS A 110 8.46 -7.49 -5.61
CA CYS A 110 7.56 -7.06 -4.55
C CYS A 110 6.87 -8.24 -3.86
N GLN A 111 6.38 -9.22 -4.64
CA GLN A 111 5.69 -10.39 -4.09
C GLN A 111 6.58 -11.17 -3.12
N ASP A 112 7.86 -11.37 -3.47
CA ASP A 112 8.82 -12.03 -2.58
C ASP A 112 9.05 -11.24 -1.28
N ALA A 113 9.04 -9.92 -1.32
CA ALA A 113 9.16 -9.07 -0.14
C ALA A 113 7.94 -9.22 0.79
N LEU A 114 6.73 -9.24 0.22
CA LEU A 114 5.49 -9.50 0.94
C LEU A 114 5.48 -10.90 1.57
N ASP A 115 5.78 -11.94 0.79
CA ASP A 115 5.78 -13.33 1.26
C ASP A 115 6.83 -13.54 2.37
N ASN A 116 8.02 -12.95 2.22
CA ASN A 116 9.06 -12.99 3.24
C ASN A 116 8.62 -12.33 4.54
N CYS A 117 7.97 -11.17 4.45
CA CYS A 117 7.48 -10.46 5.63
C CYS A 117 6.37 -11.25 6.33
N ALA A 118 5.43 -11.79 5.56
CA ALA A 118 4.34 -12.62 6.08
C ALA A 118 4.88 -13.87 6.78
N LEU A 119 5.90 -14.53 6.22
CA LEU A 119 6.56 -15.68 6.84
C LEU A 119 7.23 -15.30 8.18
N ASN A 120 7.98 -14.19 8.21
CA ASN A 120 8.61 -13.71 9.45
C ASN A 120 7.58 -13.36 10.53
N ALA A 121 6.48 -12.73 10.12
CA ALA A 121 5.36 -12.43 10.99
C ALA A 121 4.74 -13.74 11.53
N ALA A 122 4.48 -14.73 10.68
CA ALA A 122 3.93 -16.02 11.09
C ALA A 122 4.84 -16.76 12.08
N ASN A 123 6.16 -16.73 11.87
CA ASN A 123 7.16 -17.33 12.77
C ASN A 123 7.32 -16.58 14.10
N ASN A 124 6.82 -15.34 14.20
CA ASN A 124 6.91 -14.51 15.40
C ASN A 124 5.52 -13.95 15.75
N PRO A 125 4.57 -14.80 16.19
CA PRO A 125 3.17 -14.40 16.35
C PRO A 125 2.94 -13.31 17.40
N ASN A 126 3.84 -13.20 18.38
CA ASN A 126 3.77 -12.21 19.47
C ASN A 126 4.48 -10.89 19.15
N ARG A 127 4.78 -10.62 17.87
CA ARG A 127 5.43 -9.38 17.44
C ARG A 127 4.63 -8.68 16.35
N SER A 128 4.65 -7.35 16.40
CA SER A 128 4.16 -6.47 15.35
C SER A 128 5.25 -6.24 14.29
N PHE A 129 4.86 -6.12 13.02
CA PHE A 129 5.76 -6.00 11.87
C PHE A 129 5.27 -4.93 10.89
N VAL A 130 6.22 -4.24 10.27
CA VAL A 130 6.00 -3.42 9.07
C VAL A 130 7.08 -3.77 8.06
N CYS A 131 6.71 -3.87 6.80
CA CYS A 131 7.63 -4.08 5.71
C CYS A 131 7.32 -3.16 4.54
N THR A 132 8.38 -2.71 3.90
CA THR A 132 8.33 -1.79 2.76
C THR A 132 9.06 -2.37 1.56
N TRP A 133 8.60 -2.01 0.37
CA TRP A 133 9.25 -2.26 -0.90
C TRP A 133 9.41 -0.93 -1.64
N ASN A 134 10.64 -0.55 -1.97
CA ASN A 134 10.98 0.77 -2.51
C ASN A 134 10.39 1.94 -1.68
N GLY A 135 10.30 1.77 -0.36
CA GLY A 135 9.72 2.76 0.56
C GLY A 135 8.19 2.79 0.59
N THR A 136 7.50 1.96 -0.19
CA THR A 136 6.04 1.78 -0.07
C THR A 136 5.76 0.63 0.88
N GLU A 137 4.88 0.83 1.87
CA GLU A 137 4.44 -0.26 2.75
C GLU A 137 3.75 -1.36 1.93
N VAL A 138 4.21 -2.60 2.10
CA VAL A 138 3.69 -3.82 1.45
C VAL A 138 3.19 -4.85 2.44
N PHE A 139 3.45 -4.68 3.74
CA PHE A 139 2.91 -5.54 4.80
C PHE A 139 2.93 -4.80 6.13
N ARG A 140 1.88 -4.99 6.92
CA ARG A 140 1.77 -4.52 8.29
C ARG A 140 0.95 -5.51 9.08
N ARG A 141 1.39 -5.80 10.29
CA ARG A 141 0.62 -6.54 11.29
C ARG A 141 0.88 -5.92 12.65
N GLU A 142 -0.16 -5.40 13.26
CA GLU A 142 -0.10 -4.81 14.60
C GLU A 142 -0.90 -5.67 15.58
N LEU A 143 -0.26 -6.08 16.68
CA LEU A 143 -0.97 -6.75 17.79
C LEU A 143 -1.69 -5.74 18.69
N LEU A 144 -1.17 -4.52 18.77
CA LEU A 144 -1.80 -3.39 19.44
C LEU A 144 -1.82 -2.21 18.45
N PRO A 145 -2.94 -1.50 18.31
CA PRO A 145 -3.02 -0.34 17.41
C PRO A 145 -1.92 0.68 17.71
N GLY A 146 -1.23 1.13 16.66
CA GLY A 146 -0.13 2.11 16.75
C GLY A 146 1.21 1.52 17.19
N SER A 147 1.33 0.19 17.27
CA SER A 147 2.60 -0.48 17.63
C SER A 147 3.76 -0.08 16.70
N CYS A 148 3.45 0.26 15.46
CA CYS A 148 4.42 0.58 14.43
C CYS A 148 4.45 2.07 14.08
N ASP A 149 3.91 2.93 14.94
CA ASP A 149 3.94 4.38 14.74
C ASP A 149 5.38 4.88 14.59
N GLY A 150 5.60 5.74 13.60
CA GLY A 150 6.92 6.32 13.29
C GLY A 150 7.86 5.41 12.50
N LEU A 151 7.43 4.20 12.13
CA LEU A 151 8.10 3.40 11.11
C LEU A 151 7.63 3.77 9.69
N PRO A 152 8.50 3.60 8.67
CA PRO A 152 8.18 3.98 7.29
C PRO A 152 7.02 3.20 6.70
#